data_AF-A0A952TPK8-F1
#
_entry.id   AF-A0A952TPK8-F1
#
_cell.length_a   1.000
_cell.length_b   1.000
_cell.length_c   1.000
_cell.angle_alpha   90.00
_cell.angle_beta   90.00
_cell.angle_gamma   90.00
#
_symmetry.space_group_name_H-M   'P 1'
#
loop_
_entity.id
_entity.type
_entity.pdbx_description
1 polymer ?
#
loop_
_entity_poly.entity_id
_entity_poly.type
_entity_poly.pdbx_seq_one_letter_code
_entity_poly.pdbx_strand_id
1 'polypeptide(L)'
;MMKLILISLSALFLFGCNENLRKGPAGADTQDALGLVSYSRVQTQVLTPYCVQCHGQSGGVNLESYANSFTHRDRIAAVVRSGAMPPRGDFPPELRDYLLAWIAAGAPEAETPLDPHLPPPVDPTPAPTPTSPVTELSYANVRVRVFEPHCLRCHNATRSTAGVNLETYATAFAKLDLIAFVIETDQMPLAGPLPAPEKDLVLKWIAAGGPEGTPATPGPGPGPAPTPAPTPAPTPVPTPVPPPPTGNIPDYASVRAAVFAPYCMNCHGGGRSAGGVSLETYNSTKQSLALIDFAIDSDMMPMGATLPPDLKTYVLTWVRAGGPEFTTTPAPTPTPAPTPAPIPLAPTYASLKANVFAPKCLMCHAPGGMASNIRFDDYTAMTRQGWLFDRRRPSRSEIVEAVTERPDKRMPPRQSGLDPLTPSEVSALTDWIARGLPQ
;
A
#
# COMPACT_ATOMS: atom_id res chain seq x y z
N MET A 1 -45.83 46.53 71.82
CA MET A 1 -47.05 46.88 71.05
C MET A 1 -47.06 46.12 69.74
N MET A 2 -47.97 45.15 69.65
CA MET A 2 -48.69 44.55 68.51
C MET A 2 -48.43 45.00 67.06
N LYS A 3 -48.10 44.03 66.17
CA LYS A 3 -48.87 43.60 64.96
C LYS A 3 -48.02 42.60 64.14
N LEU A 4 -48.37 41.32 64.11
CA LEU A 4 -49.30 40.60 63.21
C LEU A 4 -48.74 40.26 61.81
N ILE A 5 -48.46 38.96 61.62
CA ILE A 5 -48.86 38.04 60.53
C ILE A 5 -48.57 38.46 59.08
N LEU A 6 -47.78 37.64 58.36
CA LEU A 6 -48.25 36.95 57.14
C LEU A 6 -47.35 35.79 56.73
N ILE A 7 -48.05 34.75 56.29
CA ILE A 7 -47.65 33.38 56.01
C ILE A 7 -47.17 33.29 54.55
N SER A 8 -46.23 32.38 54.26
CA SER A 8 -46.41 31.28 53.28
C SER A 8 -45.24 31.01 52.32
N LEU A 9 -45.10 29.71 52.08
CA LEU A 9 -44.54 29.02 50.91
C LEU A 9 -43.01 28.81 50.79
N SER A 10 -42.60 27.65 51.31
CA SER A 10 -42.09 26.50 50.52
C SER A 10 -40.94 26.72 49.53
N ALA A 11 -39.75 26.20 49.87
CA ALA A 11 -39.16 25.01 49.24
C ALA A 11 -37.71 24.81 49.73
N LEU A 12 -37.56 24.06 50.82
CA LEU A 12 -36.27 23.57 51.30
C LEU A 12 -35.95 22.28 50.51
N PHE A 13 -35.06 22.36 49.53
CA PHE A 13 -34.45 21.16 48.94
C PHE A 13 -33.42 20.61 49.94
N LEU A 14 -33.90 19.74 50.84
CA LEU A 14 -33.04 18.92 51.67
C LEU A 14 -32.44 17.80 50.81
N PHE A 15 -31.12 17.77 50.78
CA PHE A 15 -30.33 16.57 50.54
C PHE A 15 -30.84 15.44 51.43
N GLY A 16 -31.35 14.37 50.81
CA GLY A 16 -31.73 13.14 51.48
C GLY A 16 -31.23 11.96 50.66
N CYS A 17 -30.16 11.32 51.14
CA CYS A 17 -29.75 10.00 50.69
C CYS A 17 -30.89 9.02 51.02
N ASN A 18 -31.38 8.29 50.01
CA ASN A 18 -32.25 7.14 50.22
C ASN A 18 -31.61 5.92 49.58
N GLU A 19 -31.00 5.11 50.44
CA GLU A 19 -30.55 3.76 50.17
C GLU A 19 -31.79 2.89 49.91
N ASN A 20 -31.97 2.40 48.68
CA ASN A 20 -32.88 1.28 48.40
C ASN A 20 -32.26 0.38 47.33
N LEU A 21 -31.62 -0.68 47.83
CA LEU A 21 -31.77 -2.07 47.41
C LEU A 21 -32.18 -2.34 45.95
N ARG A 22 -31.23 -2.94 45.22
CA ARG A 22 -31.41 -3.96 44.16
C ARG A 22 -32.56 -3.74 43.17
N LYS A 23 -32.20 -3.28 41.96
CA LYS A 23 -32.79 -3.83 40.72
C LYS A 23 -31.83 -3.70 39.54
N GLY A 24 -31.21 -4.81 39.16
CA GLY A 24 -30.82 -5.03 37.77
C GLY A 24 -32.06 -5.03 36.86
N PRO A 25 -31.86 -4.99 35.54
CA PRO A 25 -32.60 -4.15 34.61
C PRO A 25 -34.09 -4.49 34.55
N ALA A 26 -34.93 -3.45 34.61
CA ALA A 26 -36.36 -3.58 34.34
C ALA A 26 -36.66 -3.04 32.94
N GLY A 27 -36.60 -3.97 31.98
CA GLY A 27 -37.53 -4.10 30.85
C GLY A 27 -37.90 -2.83 30.08
N ALA A 28 -37.12 -2.52 29.06
CA ALA A 28 -37.73 -2.27 27.76
C ALA A 28 -37.90 -3.66 27.11
N ASP A 29 -39.15 -4.04 26.86
CA ASP A 29 -39.64 -5.33 26.34
C ASP A 29 -38.62 -6.22 25.62
N THR A 30 -38.16 -7.25 26.34
CA THR A 30 -37.29 -8.31 25.79
C THR A 30 -38.07 -9.51 25.25
N GLN A 31 -39.36 -9.37 24.90
CA GLN A 31 -40.14 -10.49 24.34
C GLN A 31 -41.11 -10.16 23.20
N ASP A 32 -41.19 -8.92 22.68
CA ASP A 32 -42.21 -8.55 21.68
C ASP A 32 -41.69 -7.78 20.46
N ALA A 33 -40.58 -8.26 19.89
CA ALA A 33 -40.18 -7.97 18.51
C ALA A 33 -39.56 -9.24 17.90
N LEU A 34 -40.28 -10.36 18.06
CA LEU A 34 -39.92 -11.68 17.59
C LEU A 34 -39.83 -11.68 16.07
N GLY A 35 -38.62 -11.44 15.61
CA GLY A 35 -38.16 -11.91 14.33
C GLY A 35 -38.36 -10.93 13.19
N LEU A 36 -37.95 -9.67 13.28
CA LEU A 36 -37.81 -8.79 12.11
C LEU A 36 -36.37 -8.26 12.02
N VAL A 37 -35.74 -8.40 10.86
CA VAL A 37 -34.48 -7.75 10.50
C VAL A 37 -34.72 -6.65 9.47
N SER A 38 -34.07 -5.50 9.67
CA SER A 38 -34.15 -4.35 8.76
C SER A 38 -32.89 -3.51 8.83
N TYR A 39 -32.60 -2.79 7.74
CA TYR A 39 -31.49 -1.84 7.71
C TYR A 39 -31.67 -0.73 8.75
N SER A 40 -32.89 -0.19 8.92
CA SER A 40 -33.17 0.87 9.90
C SER A 40 -32.74 0.48 11.32
N ARG A 41 -33.04 -0.76 11.74
CA ARG A 41 -32.66 -1.27 13.06
C ARG A 41 -31.15 -1.56 13.16
N VAL A 42 -30.54 -2.10 12.11
CA VAL A 42 -29.07 -2.28 12.05
C VAL A 42 -28.35 -0.93 12.09
N GLN A 43 -28.84 0.07 11.37
CA GLN A 43 -28.24 1.40 11.29
C GLN A 43 -28.30 2.09 12.66
N THR A 44 -29.43 2.04 13.35
CA THR A 44 -29.65 2.75 14.62
C THR A 44 -29.04 2.04 15.83
N GLN A 45 -29.14 0.71 15.90
CA GLN A 45 -28.69 -0.06 17.07
C GLN A 45 -27.25 -0.57 16.94
N VAL A 46 -26.72 -0.71 15.73
CA VAL A 46 -25.40 -1.31 15.48
C VAL A 46 -24.45 -0.34 14.78
N LEU A 47 -24.73 0.06 13.54
CA LEU A 47 -23.75 0.79 12.73
C LEU A 47 -23.44 2.17 13.30
N THR A 48 -24.46 2.95 13.67
CA THR A 48 -24.27 4.31 14.21
C THR A 48 -23.45 4.32 15.51
N PRO A 49 -23.81 3.56 16.55
CA PRO A 49 -23.09 3.62 17.83
C PRO A 49 -21.71 2.94 17.80
N TYR A 50 -21.49 1.91 16.98
CA TYR A 50 -20.27 1.09 17.07
C TYR A 50 -19.34 1.18 15.84
N CYS A 51 -19.84 1.62 14.68
CA CYS A 51 -19.09 1.52 13.43
C CYS A 51 -18.85 2.89 12.77
N VAL A 52 -19.91 3.69 12.59
CA VAL A 52 -19.91 4.94 11.81
C VAL A 52 -18.95 5.98 12.38
N GLN A 53 -18.69 5.99 13.69
CA GLN A 53 -17.72 6.91 14.29
C GLN A 53 -16.34 6.84 13.62
N CYS A 54 -15.90 5.64 13.23
CA CYS A 54 -14.66 5.42 12.50
C CYS A 54 -14.88 5.09 11.01
N HIS A 55 -16.07 4.60 10.64
CA HIS A 55 -16.46 4.18 9.29
C HIS A 55 -17.55 5.07 8.69
N GLY A 56 -17.45 6.38 8.91
CA GLY A 56 -18.29 7.39 8.26
C GLY A 56 -17.66 7.93 6.97
N GLN A 57 -18.08 9.09 6.50
CA GLN A 57 -17.58 9.74 5.29
C GLN A 57 -16.03 9.89 5.23
N SER A 58 -15.37 10.01 6.38
CA SER A 58 -13.91 10.18 6.48
C SER A 58 -13.15 8.87 6.77
N GLY A 59 -13.85 7.73 6.87
CA GLY A 59 -13.38 6.49 7.49
C GLY A 59 -12.80 5.41 6.57
N GLY A 60 -12.51 5.71 5.31
CA GLY A 60 -12.01 4.74 4.29
C GLY A 60 -13.05 3.72 3.81
N VAL A 61 -13.96 3.28 4.68
CA VAL A 61 -15.21 2.57 4.36
C VAL A 61 -16.35 3.38 5.00
N ASN A 62 -17.29 3.88 4.18
CA ASN A 62 -18.46 4.60 4.67
C ASN A 62 -19.60 3.60 4.96
N LEU A 63 -20.23 3.66 6.13
CA LEU A 63 -21.37 2.82 6.56
C LEU A 63 -22.62 3.63 6.93
N GLU A 64 -22.67 4.91 6.56
CA GLU A 64 -23.74 5.86 6.91
C GLU A 64 -25.02 5.65 6.08
N SER A 65 -24.94 4.93 4.96
CA SER A 65 -26.08 4.67 4.07
C SER A 65 -26.32 3.18 3.84
N TYR A 66 -27.55 2.84 3.44
CA TYR A 66 -27.92 1.47 3.08
C TYR A 66 -27.05 0.94 1.95
N ALA A 67 -26.97 1.69 0.84
CA ALA A 67 -26.19 1.28 -0.33
C ALA A 67 -24.72 0.97 0.03
N ASN A 68 -24.12 1.79 0.89
CA ASN A 68 -22.74 1.56 1.32
C ASN A 68 -22.63 0.35 2.26
N SER A 69 -23.55 0.21 3.22
CA SER A 69 -23.56 -0.92 4.16
C SER A 69 -23.81 -2.25 3.44
N PHE A 70 -24.74 -2.27 2.48
CA PHE A 70 -25.08 -3.41 1.65
C PHE A 70 -23.92 -3.84 0.74
N THR A 71 -23.25 -2.87 0.12
CA THR A 71 -22.07 -3.13 -0.74
C THR A 71 -20.92 -3.78 0.04
N HIS A 72 -20.80 -3.47 1.33
CA HIS A 72 -19.72 -3.97 2.18
C HIS A 72 -20.15 -5.11 3.13
N ARG A 73 -21.40 -5.58 3.06
CA ARG A 73 -22.00 -6.52 4.03
C ARG A 73 -21.17 -7.79 4.25
N ASP A 74 -20.59 -8.35 3.20
CA ASP A 74 -19.80 -9.59 3.30
C ASP A 74 -18.47 -9.35 4.05
N ARG A 75 -17.83 -8.19 3.82
CA ARG A 75 -16.62 -7.76 4.54
C ARG A 75 -16.95 -7.44 6.00
N ILE A 76 -18.06 -6.74 6.27
CA ILE A 76 -18.54 -6.43 7.62
C ILE A 76 -18.72 -7.74 8.39
N ALA A 77 -19.41 -8.72 7.80
CA ALA A 77 -19.62 -10.02 8.44
C ALA A 77 -18.30 -10.73 8.76
N ALA A 78 -17.32 -10.70 7.84
CA ALA A 78 -16.02 -11.33 8.07
C ALA A 78 -15.25 -10.71 9.24
N VAL A 79 -15.09 -9.37 9.25
CA VAL A 79 -14.30 -8.69 10.30
C VAL A 79 -14.99 -8.74 11.66
N VAL A 80 -16.32 -8.67 11.69
CA VAL A 80 -17.12 -8.78 12.92
C VAL A 80 -17.11 -10.20 13.49
N ARG A 81 -17.21 -11.25 12.65
CA ARG A 81 -17.08 -12.65 13.10
C ARG A 81 -15.71 -12.94 13.69
N SER A 82 -14.65 -12.37 13.11
CA SER A 82 -13.28 -12.54 13.60
C SER A 82 -12.99 -11.80 14.91
N GLY A 83 -13.88 -10.90 15.34
CA GLY A 83 -13.66 -10.03 16.50
C GLY A 83 -12.64 -8.91 16.26
N ALA A 84 -12.13 -8.75 15.03
CA ALA A 84 -11.16 -7.70 14.70
C ALA A 84 -11.75 -6.28 14.74
N MET A 85 -13.07 -6.15 14.64
CA MET A 85 -13.79 -4.87 14.65
C MET A 85 -15.02 -4.94 15.56
N PRO A 86 -15.31 -3.87 16.34
CA PRO A 86 -14.53 -2.63 16.47
C PRO A 86 -13.23 -2.80 17.30
N PRO A 87 -12.17 -2.00 17.04
CA PRO A 87 -10.85 -2.17 17.67
C PRO A 87 -10.76 -1.58 19.08
N ARG A 88 -11.78 -0.81 19.50
CA ARG A 88 -11.89 -0.21 20.83
C ARG A 88 -13.32 -0.34 21.33
N GLY A 89 -13.54 -1.19 22.32
CA GLY A 89 -14.82 -1.32 23.02
C GLY A 89 -15.41 -2.73 22.96
N ASP A 90 -16.15 -3.08 24.01
CA ASP A 90 -16.93 -4.32 24.09
C ASP A 90 -18.11 -4.23 23.12
N PHE A 91 -18.02 -4.88 21.97
CA PHE A 91 -19.15 -4.99 21.05
C PHE A 91 -20.11 -6.08 21.55
N PRO A 92 -21.35 -5.74 21.95
CA PRO A 92 -22.24 -6.71 22.60
C PRO A 92 -22.52 -7.91 21.69
N PRO A 93 -22.37 -9.17 22.18
CA PRO A 93 -22.63 -10.37 21.39
C PRO A 93 -24.02 -10.41 20.75
N GLU A 94 -25.04 -9.92 21.45
CA GLU A 94 -26.42 -9.89 20.93
C GLU A 94 -26.56 -8.97 19.69
N LEU A 95 -25.89 -7.82 19.69
CA LEU A 95 -25.91 -6.88 18.56
C LEU A 95 -25.05 -7.38 17.40
N ARG A 96 -23.96 -8.08 17.71
CA ARG A 96 -23.17 -8.81 16.71
C ARG A 96 -24.02 -9.85 16.00
N ASP A 97 -24.72 -10.68 16.77
CA ASP A 97 -25.51 -11.78 16.23
C ASP A 97 -26.70 -11.23 15.43
N TYR A 98 -27.33 -10.13 15.88
CA TYR A 98 -28.36 -9.42 15.12
C TYR A 98 -27.84 -8.85 13.78
N LEU A 99 -26.65 -8.23 13.75
CA LEU A 99 -26.02 -7.75 12.52
C LEU A 99 -25.75 -8.91 11.54
N LEU A 100 -25.22 -10.03 12.04
CA LEU A 100 -24.95 -11.21 11.22
C LEU A 100 -26.23 -11.86 10.70
N ALA A 101 -27.31 -11.86 11.50
CA ALA A 101 -28.61 -12.35 11.08
C ALA A 101 -29.24 -11.47 9.98
N TRP A 102 -29.13 -10.15 10.09
CA TRP A 102 -29.57 -9.23 9.02
C TRP A 102 -28.80 -9.48 7.72
N ILE A 103 -27.48 -9.67 7.78
CA ILE A 103 -26.65 -9.99 6.60
C ILE A 103 -27.04 -11.36 6.01
N ALA A 104 -27.25 -12.37 6.86
CA ALA A 104 -27.66 -13.70 6.44
C ALA A 104 -29.05 -13.71 5.78
N ALA A 105 -29.96 -12.84 6.22
CA ALA A 105 -31.26 -12.63 5.59
C ALA A 105 -31.19 -11.84 4.25
N GLY A 106 -29.99 -11.61 3.71
CA GLY A 106 -29.79 -10.87 2.48
C GLY A 106 -29.70 -9.35 2.65
N ALA A 107 -29.45 -8.87 3.87
CA ALA A 107 -29.35 -7.46 4.22
C ALA A 107 -30.55 -6.61 3.75
N PRO A 108 -31.80 -6.98 4.12
CA PRO A 108 -32.98 -6.30 3.61
C PRO A 108 -33.06 -4.84 4.09
N GLU A 109 -33.40 -3.93 3.16
CA GLU A 109 -33.62 -2.52 3.48
C GLU A 109 -34.92 -2.33 4.29
N ALA A 110 -35.98 -3.03 3.87
CA ALA A 110 -37.29 -3.07 4.54
C ALA A 110 -37.37 -4.14 5.63
N GLU A 111 -38.36 -4.05 6.52
CA GLU A 111 -38.60 -5.04 7.57
C GLU A 111 -38.95 -6.40 6.98
N THR A 112 -38.19 -7.43 7.35
CA THR A 112 -38.37 -8.80 6.88
C THR A 112 -38.38 -9.79 8.05
N PRO A 113 -39.29 -10.77 8.08
CA PRO A 113 -39.30 -11.80 9.11
C PRO A 113 -37.98 -12.59 9.20
N LEU A 114 -37.40 -12.68 10.39
CA LEU A 114 -36.36 -13.66 10.75
C LEU A 114 -37.04 -15.02 10.79
N ASP A 115 -36.68 -15.91 9.88
CA ASP A 115 -37.08 -17.30 9.94
C ASP A 115 -36.42 -17.98 11.17
N PRO A 116 -37.20 -18.43 12.18
CA PRO A 116 -36.66 -19.04 13.40
C PRO A 116 -36.08 -20.45 13.19
N HIS A 117 -36.25 -21.04 12.00
CA HIS A 117 -35.77 -22.40 11.67
C HIS A 117 -34.49 -22.43 10.83
N LEU A 118 -33.82 -21.29 10.64
CA LEU A 118 -32.53 -21.28 9.98
C LEU A 118 -31.45 -21.86 10.92
N PRO A 119 -30.82 -23.00 10.58
CA PRO A 119 -29.64 -23.48 11.31
C PRO A 119 -28.54 -22.40 11.27
N PRO A 120 -27.57 -22.40 12.22
CA PRO A 120 -26.38 -21.56 12.10
C PRO A 120 -25.80 -21.75 10.69
N PRO A 121 -25.37 -20.69 10.00
CA PRO A 121 -25.05 -20.78 8.58
C PRO A 121 -23.96 -21.82 8.39
N VAL A 122 -24.39 -22.99 7.89
CA VAL A 122 -23.50 -23.94 7.23
C VAL A 122 -23.11 -23.26 5.93
N ASP A 123 -21.81 -23.30 5.61
CA ASP A 123 -21.24 -22.75 4.38
C ASP A 123 -22.19 -22.91 3.19
N PRO A 124 -22.41 -21.87 2.37
CA PRO A 124 -23.37 -21.95 1.28
C PRO A 124 -22.96 -23.07 0.32
N THR A 125 -23.78 -24.13 0.32
CA THR A 125 -23.73 -25.20 -0.68
C THR A 125 -23.74 -24.58 -2.08
N PRO A 126 -22.76 -24.93 -2.94
CA PRO A 126 -22.62 -24.32 -4.25
C PRO A 126 -23.78 -24.69 -5.19
N ALA A 127 -24.22 -23.70 -5.97
CA ALA A 127 -25.05 -23.89 -7.15
C ALA A 127 -24.42 -24.94 -8.11
N PRO A 128 -25.22 -25.61 -8.96
CA PRO A 128 -24.94 -26.97 -9.40
C PRO A 128 -23.63 -27.10 -10.19
N THR A 129 -22.91 -28.15 -9.82
CA THR A 129 -21.64 -28.60 -10.39
C THR A 129 -21.78 -28.95 -11.88
N PRO A 130 -20.99 -28.36 -12.79
CA PRO A 130 -20.56 -29.09 -13.97
C PRO A 130 -19.54 -30.14 -13.50
N THR A 131 -19.94 -31.39 -13.64
CA THR A 131 -19.21 -32.61 -13.26
C THR A 131 -17.82 -32.65 -13.90
N SER A 132 -16.75 -32.44 -13.12
CA SER A 132 -15.39 -32.97 -13.35
C SER A 132 -14.50 -32.73 -12.12
N PRO A 133 -13.56 -33.65 -11.79
CA PRO A 133 -12.75 -33.57 -10.57
C PRO A 133 -11.72 -32.45 -10.68
N VAL A 134 -11.84 -31.43 -9.83
CA VAL A 134 -10.98 -30.25 -9.84
C VAL A 134 -9.74 -30.51 -8.99
N THR A 135 -8.70 -31.06 -9.61
CA THR A 135 -7.32 -31.16 -9.05
C THR A 135 -6.29 -30.62 -10.04
N GLU A 136 -6.74 -29.82 -11.01
CA GLU A 136 -5.92 -29.39 -12.12
C GLU A 136 -5.35 -27.98 -11.87
N LEU A 137 -4.02 -27.87 -11.84
CA LEU A 137 -3.30 -26.61 -11.82
C LEU A 137 -3.34 -26.01 -13.23
N SER A 138 -4.42 -25.32 -13.59
CA SER A 138 -4.59 -24.64 -14.87
C SER A 138 -5.09 -23.21 -14.69
N TYR A 139 -4.84 -22.36 -15.70
CA TYR A 139 -5.34 -20.99 -15.71
C TYR A 139 -6.87 -20.94 -15.60
N ALA A 140 -7.59 -21.82 -16.29
CA ALA A 140 -9.04 -21.89 -16.22
C ALA A 140 -9.54 -22.11 -14.77
N ASN A 141 -8.86 -22.98 -14.02
CA ASN A 141 -9.20 -23.24 -12.63
C ASN A 141 -8.88 -22.04 -11.72
N VAL A 142 -7.69 -21.46 -11.85
CA VAL A 142 -7.29 -20.26 -11.08
C VAL A 142 -8.19 -19.07 -11.37
N ARG A 143 -8.59 -18.87 -12.63
CA ARG A 143 -9.46 -17.77 -13.05
C ARG A 143 -10.81 -17.86 -12.37
N VAL A 144 -11.48 -19.01 -12.46
CA VAL A 144 -12.83 -19.20 -11.89
C VAL A 144 -12.81 -19.15 -10.36
N ARG A 145 -11.79 -19.75 -9.74
CA ARG A 145 -11.74 -19.88 -8.28
C ARG A 145 -11.19 -18.66 -7.56
N VAL A 146 -10.34 -17.87 -8.21
CA VAL A 146 -9.61 -16.78 -7.54
C VAL A 146 -9.72 -15.47 -8.29
N PHE A 147 -9.38 -15.44 -9.59
CA PHE A 147 -9.35 -14.15 -10.29
C PHE A 147 -10.74 -13.54 -10.44
N GLU A 148 -11.75 -14.29 -10.86
CA GLU A 148 -13.14 -13.81 -10.99
C GLU A 148 -13.69 -13.21 -9.69
N PRO A 149 -13.66 -13.93 -8.54
CA PRO A 149 -14.22 -13.40 -7.29
C PRO A 149 -13.39 -12.27 -6.66
N HIS A 150 -12.07 -12.27 -6.82
CA HIS A 150 -11.19 -11.37 -6.03
C HIS A 150 -10.46 -10.31 -6.86
N CYS A 151 -10.18 -10.55 -8.13
CA CYS A 151 -9.23 -9.75 -8.90
C CYS A 151 -9.85 -9.06 -10.12
N LEU A 152 -10.73 -9.74 -10.87
CA LEU A 152 -11.27 -9.28 -12.16
C LEU A 152 -12.23 -8.11 -12.02
N ARG A 153 -12.68 -7.77 -10.81
CA ARG A 153 -13.40 -6.49 -10.60
C ARG A 153 -12.55 -5.27 -10.99
N CYS A 154 -11.24 -5.37 -10.80
CA CYS A 154 -10.28 -4.27 -10.96
C CYS A 154 -9.11 -4.59 -11.90
N HIS A 155 -8.92 -5.84 -12.31
CA HIS A 155 -7.84 -6.30 -13.17
C HIS A 155 -8.36 -7.07 -14.40
N ASN A 156 -9.19 -6.42 -15.21
CA ASN A 156 -9.73 -6.97 -16.46
C ASN A 156 -9.34 -6.10 -17.67
N ALA A 157 -9.78 -6.48 -18.87
CA ALA A 157 -9.45 -5.77 -20.12
C ALA A 157 -9.99 -4.33 -20.16
N THR A 158 -11.12 -4.07 -19.50
CA THR A 158 -11.73 -2.73 -19.43
C THR A 158 -11.14 -1.88 -18.31
N ARG A 159 -10.79 -2.53 -17.20
CA ARG A 159 -10.33 -1.90 -15.97
C ARG A 159 -9.06 -2.62 -15.54
N SER A 160 -7.92 -2.18 -16.07
CA SER A 160 -6.59 -2.72 -15.75
C SER A 160 -5.92 -1.86 -14.70
N THR A 161 -6.38 -1.95 -13.45
CA THR A 161 -5.81 -1.16 -12.33
C THR A 161 -4.32 -1.46 -12.23
N ALA A 162 -3.50 -0.41 -12.11
CA ALA A 162 -2.04 -0.49 -12.16
C ALA A 162 -1.47 -1.20 -13.42
N GLY A 163 -2.21 -1.21 -14.53
CA GLY A 163 -1.78 -1.81 -15.79
C GLY A 163 -1.82 -3.35 -15.81
N VAL A 164 -2.49 -3.97 -14.85
CA VAL A 164 -2.60 -5.43 -14.73
C VAL A 164 -3.97 -5.90 -15.25
N ASN A 165 -3.96 -6.86 -16.18
CA ASN A 165 -5.14 -7.53 -16.72
C ASN A 165 -5.00 -9.05 -16.52
N LEU A 166 -5.92 -9.66 -15.78
CA LEU A 166 -5.93 -11.09 -15.46
C LEU A 166 -7.07 -11.83 -16.16
N GLU A 167 -7.77 -11.20 -17.10
CA GLU A 167 -8.99 -11.74 -17.72
C GLU A 167 -8.71 -12.86 -18.72
N THR A 168 -7.55 -12.80 -19.39
CA THR A 168 -7.09 -13.80 -20.36
C THR A 168 -5.80 -14.49 -19.88
N TYR A 169 -5.56 -15.71 -20.37
CA TYR A 169 -4.34 -16.45 -20.04
C TYR A 169 -3.09 -15.64 -20.39
N ALA A 170 -2.99 -15.15 -21.63
CA ALA A 170 -1.83 -14.41 -22.10
C ALA A 170 -1.50 -13.19 -21.22
N THR A 171 -2.51 -12.45 -20.78
CA THR A 171 -2.31 -11.25 -19.95
C THR A 171 -1.98 -11.57 -18.49
N ALA A 172 -2.54 -12.65 -17.95
CA ALA A 172 -2.18 -13.16 -16.62
C ALA A 172 -0.77 -13.79 -16.61
N PHE A 173 -0.44 -14.57 -17.64
CA PHE A 173 0.84 -15.24 -17.80
C PHE A 173 2.00 -14.24 -17.90
N ALA A 174 1.81 -13.14 -18.62
CA ALA A 174 2.78 -12.05 -18.70
C ALA A 174 3.04 -11.33 -17.36
N LYS A 175 2.31 -11.68 -16.29
CA LYS A 175 2.38 -11.08 -14.96
C LYS A 175 2.57 -12.10 -13.85
N LEU A 176 2.96 -13.35 -14.14
CA LEU A 176 3.10 -14.42 -13.12
C LEU A 176 3.95 -13.98 -11.91
N ASP A 177 5.13 -13.40 -12.15
CA ASP A 177 6.04 -12.97 -11.07
C ASP A 177 5.42 -11.87 -10.20
N LEU A 178 4.70 -10.92 -10.83
CA LEU A 178 3.99 -9.87 -10.12
C LEU A 178 2.83 -10.45 -9.31
N ILE A 179 2.05 -11.38 -9.88
CA ILE A 179 0.94 -12.05 -9.20
C ILE A 179 1.46 -12.84 -7.99
N ALA A 180 2.58 -13.55 -8.13
CA ALA A 180 3.25 -14.26 -7.03
C ALA A 180 3.61 -13.28 -5.90
N PHE A 181 4.34 -12.22 -6.24
CA PHE A 181 4.80 -11.23 -5.27
C PHE A 181 3.65 -10.59 -4.47
N VAL A 182 2.60 -10.09 -5.15
CA VAL A 182 1.50 -9.38 -4.47
C VAL A 182 0.61 -10.32 -3.65
N ILE A 183 0.53 -11.61 -4.00
CA ILE A 183 -0.22 -12.62 -3.25
C ILE A 183 0.60 -13.13 -2.07
N GLU A 184 1.90 -13.39 -2.24
CA GLU A 184 2.78 -13.85 -1.15
C GLU A 184 2.88 -12.81 -0.03
N THR A 185 3.03 -11.54 -0.41
CA THR A 185 3.15 -10.40 0.51
C THR A 185 1.82 -9.85 1.01
N ASP A 186 0.70 -10.50 0.67
CA ASP A 186 -0.66 -10.12 1.08
C ASP A 186 -1.05 -8.68 0.68
N GLN A 187 -0.43 -8.14 -0.38
CA GLN A 187 -0.77 -6.84 -0.95
C GLN A 187 -2.06 -6.87 -1.78
N MET A 188 -2.40 -8.05 -2.32
CA MET A 188 -3.64 -8.26 -3.07
C MET A 188 -4.38 -9.52 -2.61
N PRO A 189 -5.72 -9.46 -2.59
CA PRO A 189 -6.56 -8.33 -2.99
C PRO A 189 -6.59 -7.20 -1.96
N LEU A 190 -6.88 -5.97 -2.43
CA LEU A 190 -6.95 -4.77 -1.56
C LEU A 190 -7.97 -4.89 -0.41
N ALA A 191 -8.90 -5.83 -0.52
CA ALA A 191 -9.90 -6.14 0.51
C ALA A 191 -9.35 -6.96 1.71
N GLY A 192 -8.11 -7.44 1.62
CA GLY A 192 -7.44 -8.31 2.60
C GLY A 192 -6.79 -9.52 1.92
N PRO A 193 -5.92 -10.27 2.63
CA PRO A 193 -5.25 -11.45 2.08
C PRO A 193 -6.25 -12.49 1.56
N LEU A 194 -5.86 -13.22 0.52
CA LEU A 194 -6.64 -14.35 0.03
C LEU A 194 -6.82 -15.42 1.13
N PRO A 195 -8.00 -16.07 1.21
CA PRO A 195 -8.16 -17.30 1.97
C PRO A 195 -7.05 -18.32 1.67
N ALA A 196 -6.55 -19.01 2.70
CA ALA A 196 -5.40 -19.91 2.56
C ALA A 196 -5.51 -20.95 1.43
N PRO A 197 -6.67 -21.60 1.19
CA PRO A 197 -6.81 -22.55 0.07
C PRO A 197 -6.69 -21.90 -1.32
N GLU A 198 -7.17 -20.67 -1.47
CA GLU A 198 -7.13 -19.94 -2.74
C GLU A 198 -5.73 -19.37 -3.00
N LYS A 199 -5.08 -18.86 -1.96
CA LYS A 199 -3.66 -18.46 -2.00
C LYS A 199 -2.79 -19.63 -2.44
N ASP A 200 -2.97 -20.79 -1.82
CA ASP A 200 -2.24 -22.02 -2.14
C ASP A 200 -2.47 -22.48 -3.59
N LEU A 201 -3.70 -22.39 -4.11
CA LEU A 201 -4.02 -22.72 -5.49
C LEU A 201 -3.26 -21.84 -6.49
N VAL A 202 -3.24 -20.51 -6.28
CA VAL A 202 -2.52 -19.60 -7.18
C VAL A 202 -1.02 -19.85 -7.13
N LEU A 203 -0.44 -19.98 -5.93
CA LEU A 203 1.00 -20.19 -5.77
C LEU A 203 1.45 -21.53 -6.36
N LYS A 204 0.67 -22.60 -6.21
CA LYS A 204 0.96 -23.89 -6.85
C LYS A 204 0.85 -23.84 -8.37
N TRP A 205 -0.13 -23.11 -8.91
CA TRP A 205 -0.25 -22.92 -10.36
C TRP A 205 0.95 -22.12 -10.91
N ILE A 206 1.38 -21.07 -10.23
CA ILE A 206 2.57 -20.29 -10.59
C ILE A 206 3.84 -21.16 -10.51
N ALA A 207 4.00 -21.93 -9.43
CA ALA A 207 5.14 -22.83 -9.25
C ALA A 207 5.20 -23.93 -10.33
N ALA A 208 4.05 -24.33 -10.89
CA ALA A 208 3.96 -25.23 -12.04
C ALA A 208 4.26 -24.55 -13.39
N GLY A 209 4.69 -23.29 -13.39
CA GLY A 209 4.99 -22.51 -14.60
C GLY A 209 3.77 -21.83 -15.22
N GLY A 210 2.67 -21.69 -14.47
CA GLY A 210 1.44 -21.06 -14.93
C GLY A 210 0.86 -21.67 -16.21
N PRO A 211 0.59 -22.99 -16.26
CA PRO A 211 0.14 -23.63 -17.49
C PRO A 211 -1.32 -23.20 -17.84
N GLU A 212 -1.59 -23.04 -19.14
CA GLU A 212 -2.92 -22.67 -19.65
C GLU A 212 -3.95 -23.79 -19.41
N GLY A 213 -3.53 -25.04 -19.58
CA GLY A 213 -4.28 -26.27 -19.32
C GLY A 213 -3.42 -27.30 -18.58
N THR A 214 -3.90 -28.54 -18.43
CA THR A 214 -3.17 -29.61 -17.74
C THR A 214 -1.78 -29.80 -18.36
N PRO A 215 -0.68 -29.87 -17.56
CA PRO A 215 0.61 -30.28 -18.09
C PRO A 215 0.51 -31.71 -18.65
N ALA A 216 0.56 -31.84 -19.98
CA ALA A 216 0.59 -33.13 -20.62
C ALA A 216 1.89 -33.85 -20.25
N THR A 217 1.77 -35.04 -19.66
CA THR A 217 2.91 -35.94 -19.45
C THR A 217 3.55 -36.29 -20.80
N PRO A 218 4.88 -36.33 -20.95
CA PRO A 218 5.51 -36.64 -22.23
C PRO A 218 5.25 -38.09 -22.64
N GLY A 219 4.48 -38.30 -23.70
CA GLY A 219 4.27 -39.59 -24.38
C GLY A 219 4.74 -39.51 -25.84
N PRO A 220 5.22 -40.62 -26.44
CA PRO A 220 6.07 -40.57 -27.63
C PRO A 220 5.28 -40.43 -28.95
N GLY A 221 5.81 -39.58 -29.84
CA GLY A 221 5.79 -39.75 -31.30
C GLY A 221 4.53 -39.31 -32.06
N PRO A 222 4.63 -38.36 -33.01
CA PRO A 222 3.47 -37.86 -33.76
C PRO A 222 3.11 -38.75 -34.96
N GLY A 223 1.83 -39.10 -35.09
CA GLY A 223 1.21 -39.49 -36.36
C GLY A 223 0.66 -38.24 -37.07
N PRO A 224 0.61 -38.21 -38.42
CA PRO A 224 0.45 -36.97 -39.17
C PRO A 224 -0.99 -36.43 -39.10
N ALA A 225 -1.12 -35.14 -38.77
CA ALA A 225 -2.37 -34.39 -38.78
C ALA A 225 -2.66 -33.77 -40.17
N PRO A 226 -3.93 -33.61 -40.56
CA PRO A 226 -4.33 -33.03 -41.83
C PRO A 226 -4.06 -31.52 -41.91
N THR A 227 -3.85 -31.06 -43.13
CA THR A 227 -3.45 -29.71 -43.55
C THR A 227 -4.36 -28.59 -42.98
N PRO A 228 -3.81 -27.56 -42.31
CA PRO A 228 -4.57 -26.37 -41.92
C PRO A 228 -4.69 -25.34 -43.07
N ALA A 229 -5.82 -24.63 -43.07
CA ALA A 229 -6.08 -23.44 -43.88
C ALA A 229 -5.09 -22.29 -43.54
N PRO A 230 -4.79 -21.37 -44.48
CA PRO A 230 -3.71 -20.40 -44.33
C PRO A 230 -3.95 -19.43 -43.18
N THR A 231 -2.97 -19.39 -42.26
CA THR A 231 -2.85 -18.43 -41.15
C THR A 231 -2.51 -17.04 -41.71
N PRO A 232 -3.12 -15.94 -41.21
CA PRO A 232 -2.69 -14.58 -41.54
C PRO A 232 -1.25 -14.34 -41.04
N ALA A 233 -0.46 -13.63 -41.85
CA ALA A 233 0.95 -13.37 -41.56
C ALA A 233 1.13 -12.67 -40.19
N PRO A 234 2.12 -13.10 -39.38
CA PRO A 234 2.41 -12.46 -38.11
C PRO A 234 2.84 -11.01 -38.31
N THR A 235 2.32 -10.13 -37.45
CA THR A 235 2.83 -8.77 -37.29
C THR A 235 4.32 -8.83 -36.94
N PRO A 236 5.20 -8.05 -37.61
CA PRO A 236 6.64 -8.14 -37.38
C PRO A 236 6.98 -7.80 -35.92
N VAL A 237 7.77 -8.67 -35.30
CA VAL A 237 8.46 -8.43 -34.04
C VAL A 237 9.32 -7.17 -34.22
N PRO A 238 9.29 -6.19 -33.30
CA PRO A 238 10.17 -5.02 -33.39
C PRO A 238 11.62 -5.50 -33.42
N THR A 239 12.34 -5.08 -34.46
CA THR A 239 13.77 -5.32 -34.62
C THR A 239 14.51 -4.92 -33.34
N PRO A 240 15.39 -5.77 -32.78
CA PRO A 240 16.20 -5.38 -31.63
C PRO A 240 17.00 -4.12 -31.99
N VAL A 241 16.86 -3.09 -31.16
CA VAL A 241 17.62 -1.85 -31.28
C VAL A 241 19.11 -2.22 -31.17
N PRO A 242 19.96 -1.75 -32.10
CA PRO A 242 21.38 -2.06 -32.06
C PRO A 242 21.99 -1.60 -30.72
N PRO A 243 22.95 -2.36 -30.16
CA PRO A 243 23.63 -1.98 -28.93
C PRO A 243 24.28 -0.60 -29.14
N PRO A 244 24.18 0.30 -28.14
CA PRO A 244 24.66 1.67 -28.29
C PRO A 244 26.18 1.70 -28.51
N PRO A 245 26.69 2.71 -29.24
CA PRO A 245 28.11 2.83 -29.53
C PRO A 245 28.92 2.98 -28.24
N THR A 246 29.96 2.17 -28.10
CA THR A 246 30.90 2.22 -26.99
C THR A 246 31.78 3.48 -27.10
N GLY A 247 31.75 4.34 -26.09
CA GLY A 247 32.68 5.48 -25.94
C GLY A 247 32.06 6.86 -25.75
N ASN A 248 30.75 7.02 -25.99
CA ASN A 248 30.04 8.28 -25.75
C ASN A 248 29.08 8.14 -24.55
N ILE A 249 28.95 9.21 -23.76
CA ILE A 249 27.88 9.31 -22.77
C ILE A 249 26.58 9.41 -23.57
N PRO A 250 25.60 8.51 -23.35
CA PRO A 250 24.35 8.57 -24.09
C PRO A 250 23.59 9.85 -23.74
N ASP A 251 22.68 10.30 -24.60
CA ASP A 251 21.86 11.47 -24.33
C ASP A 251 20.47 11.09 -23.85
N TYR A 252 19.69 12.08 -23.42
CA TYR A 252 18.34 11.84 -22.92
C TYR A 252 17.47 11.13 -23.97
N ALA A 253 17.56 11.51 -25.25
CA ALA A 253 16.79 10.90 -26.32
C ALA A 253 17.11 9.40 -26.48
N SER A 254 18.39 9.04 -26.41
CA SER A 254 18.87 7.67 -26.53
C SER A 254 18.48 6.82 -25.33
N VAL A 255 18.61 7.34 -24.11
CA VAL A 255 18.16 6.65 -22.89
C VAL A 255 16.64 6.52 -22.85
N ARG A 256 15.92 7.55 -23.27
CA ARG A 256 14.46 7.49 -23.37
C ARG A 256 14.02 6.40 -24.35
N ALA A 257 14.62 6.32 -25.53
CA ALA A 257 14.26 5.31 -26.53
C ALA A 257 14.62 3.88 -26.08
N ALA A 258 15.83 3.69 -25.53
CA ALA A 258 16.33 2.37 -25.18
C ALA A 258 15.80 1.83 -23.84
N VAL A 259 15.53 2.72 -22.87
CA VAL A 259 15.21 2.35 -21.49
C VAL A 259 13.86 2.92 -21.04
N PHE A 260 13.69 4.24 -21.00
CA PHE A 260 12.50 4.80 -20.35
C PHE A 260 11.19 4.45 -21.08
N ALA A 261 11.14 4.58 -22.39
CA ALA A 261 9.94 4.28 -23.18
C ALA A 261 9.50 2.81 -23.04
N PRO A 262 10.38 1.80 -23.26
CA PRO A 262 9.98 0.40 -23.15
C PRO A 262 9.74 -0.08 -21.72
N TYR A 263 10.49 0.41 -20.72
CA TYR A 263 10.49 -0.19 -19.37
C TYR A 263 9.84 0.69 -18.29
N CYS A 264 9.74 2.00 -18.46
CA CYS A 264 9.40 2.91 -17.35
C CYS A 264 8.18 3.81 -17.63
N MET A 265 7.98 4.24 -18.88
CA MET A 265 7.00 5.26 -19.25
C MET A 265 5.55 4.80 -19.18
N ASN A 266 5.28 3.50 -19.09
CA ASN A 266 3.93 3.00 -18.83
C ASN A 266 3.36 3.53 -17.49
N CYS A 267 4.23 3.81 -16.53
CA CYS A 267 3.88 4.33 -15.20
C CYS A 267 4.43 5.74 -14.95
N HIS A 268 5.57 6.09 -15.57
CA HIS A 268 6.25 7.37 -15.40
C HIS A 268 6.16 8.30 -16.63
N GLY A 269 5.25 8.04 -17.57
CA GLY A 269 5.02 8.83 -18.79
C GLY A 269 3.56 9.24 -18.99
N GLY A 270 3.29 10.05 -20.01
CA GLY A 270 1.94 10.40 -20.48
C GLY A 270 1.05 11.08 -19.43
N GLY A 271 1.62 11.94 -18.59
CA GLY A 271 0.91 12.60 -17.48
C GLY A 271 0.74 11.76 -16.22
N ARG A 272 1.29 10.53 -16.20
CA ARG A 272 1.40 9.68 -15.02
C ARG A 272 2.76 9.91 -14.38
N SER A 273 2.76 10.19 -13.09
CA SER A 273 3.97 10.41 -12.29
C SER A 273 3.95 9.47 -11.10
N ALA A 274 4.07 8.16 -11.35
CA ALA A 274 4.13 7.19 -10.27
C ALA A 274 5.23 7.58 -9.27
N GLY A 275 4.88 7.70 -7.98
CA GLY A 275 5.79 8.17 -6.94
C GLY A 275 6.27 9.62 -7.13
N GLY A 276 5.55 10.46 -7.90
CA GLY A 276 5.94 11.83 -8.19
C GLY A 276 7.04 11.97 -9.26
N VAL A 277 7.53 10.87 -9.82
CA VAL A 277 8.60 10.85 -10.83
C VAL A 277 8.00 10.81 -12.23
N SER A 278 8.37 11.77 -13.09
CA SER A 278 7.98 11.80 -14.51
C SER A 278 9.21 11.77 -15.41
N LEU A 279 9.27 10.75 -16.27
CA LEU A 279 10.32 10.53 -17.25
C LEU A 279 9.98 11.09 -18.63
N GLU A 280 8.78 11.68 -18.79
CA GLU A 280 8.18 12.10 -20.07
C GLU A 280 9.00 13.14 -20.83
N THR A 281 9.55 14.10 -20.09
CA THR A 281 10.34 15.20 -20.65
C THR A 281 11.74 15.22 -20.04
N TYR A 282 12.70 15.83 -20.74
CA TYR A 282 14.04 16.00 -20.22
C TYR A 282 14.03 16.73 -18.87
N ASN A 283 13.33 17.86 -18.77
CA ASN A 283 13.29 18.68 -17.55
C ASN A 283 12.71 17.94 -16.34
N SER A 284 11.64 17.16 -16.52
CA SER A 284 11.05 16.37 -15.43
C SER A 284 11.95 15.20 -15.01
N THR A 285 12.62 14.57 -15.97
CA THR A 285 13.59 13.50 -15.73
C THR A 285 14.82 14.04 -15.00
N LYS A 286 15.30 15.22 -15.42
CA LYS A 286 16.47 15.90 -14.86
C LYS A 286 16.31 16.22 -13.37
N GLN A 287 15.10 16.63 -12.97
CA GLN A 287 14.76 16.89 -11.56
C GLN A 287 14.75 15.62 -10.71
N SER A 288 14.61 14.45 -11.34
CA SER A 288 14.47 13.16 -10.67
C SER A 288 15.75 12.30 -10.72
N LEU A 289 16.87 12.81 -11.24
CA LEU A 289 18.08 12.00 -11.47
C LEU A 289 18.57 11.24 -10.23
N ALA A 290 18.57 11.88 -9.06
CA ALA A 290 19.00 11.23 -7.82
C ALA A 290 18.08 10.06 -7.43
N LEU A 291 16.77 10.21 -7.64
CA LEU A 291 15.80 9.15 -7.40
C LEU A 291 15.91 8.03 -8.44
N ILE A 292 16.20 8.37 -9.70
CA ILE A 292 16.41 7.41 -10.78
C ILE A 292 17.68 6.59 -10.53
N ASP A 293 18.80 7.22 -10.13
CA ASP A 293 20.04 6.53 -9.78
C ASP A 293 19.78 5.51 -8.67
N PHE A 294 19.20 5.96 -7.55
CA PHE A 294 18.92 5.12 -6.40
C PHE A 294 17.98 3.96 -6.72
N ALA A 295 16.86 4.24 -7.39
CA ALA A 295 15.83 3.23 -7.66
C ALA A 295 16.31 2.16 -8.64
N ILE A 296 17.12 2.53 -9.64
CA ILE A 296 17.66 1.57 -10.61
C ILE A 296 18.88 0.84 -10.06
N ASP A 297 19.79 1.53 -9.34
CA ASP A 297 20.98 0.90 -8.75
C ASP A 297 20.59 -0.14 -7.69
N SER A 298 19.56 0.16 -6.89
CA SER A 298 19.02 -0.72 -5.83
C SER A 298 18.00 -1.74 -6.34
N ASP A 299 17.81 -1.87 -7.66
CA ASP A 299 16.86 -2.81 -8.27
C ASP A 299 15.40 -2.66 -7.78
N MET A 300 15.03 -1.49 -7.25
CA MET A 300 13.66 -1.16 -6.85
C MET A 300 12.77 -0.84 -8.05
N MET A 301 13.40 -0.42 -9.16
CA MET A 301 12.74 -0.14 -10.42
C MET A 301 13.45 -0.87 -11.57
N PRO A 302 12.69 -1.46 -12.51
CA PRO A 302 11.23 -1.45 -12.60
C PRO A 302 10.52 -2.35 -11.56
N MET A 303 9.32 -1.97 -11.11
CA MET A 303 8.60 -2.74 -10.09
C MET A 303 8.26 -4.15 -10.62
N GLY A 304 8.76 -5.20 -9.95
CA GLY A 304 8.50 -6.60 -10.30
C GLY A 304 9.40 -7.18 -11.40
N ALA A 305 10.46 -6.47 -11.83
CA ALA A 305 11.49 -7.00 -12.72
C ALA A 305 12.81 -6.22 -12.56
N THR A 306 13.95 -6.81 -12.89
CA THR A 306 15.22 -6.06 -12.97
C THR A 306 15.49 -5.62 -14.40
N LEU A 307 16.05 -4.43 -14.60
CA LEU A 307 16.58 -4.05 -15.90
C LEU A 307 17.69 -5.03 -16.33
N PRO A 308 17.75 -5.43 -17.62
CA PRO A 308 18.91 -6.14 -18.15
C PRO A 308 20.21 -5.44 -17.76
N PRO A 309 21.28 -6.17 -17.36
CA PRO A 309 22.49 -5.56 -16.78
C PRO A 309 23.16 -4.51 -17.67
N ASP A 310 23.12 -4.71 -18.99
CA ASP A 310 23.59 -3.79 -20.02
C ASP A 310 22.75 -2.50 -20.05
N LEU A 311 21.42 -2.61 -20.02
CA LEU A 311 20.52 -1.45 -19.96
C LEU A 311 20.59 -0.71 -18.62
N LYS A 312 20.75 -1.43 -17.51
CA LYS A 312 21.02 -0.86 -16.18
C LYS A 312 22.32 -0.04 -16.20
N THR A 313 23.39 -0.63 -16.75
CA THR A 313 24.67 0.07 -16.92
C THR A 313 24.53 1.30 -17.81
N TYR A 314 23.76 1.19 -18.90
CA TYR A 314 23.55 2.27 -19.85
C TYR A 314 22.84 3.48 -19.24
N VAL A 315 21.73 3.26 -18.51
CA VAL A 315 21.01 4.35 -17.84
C VAL A 315 21.78 4.92 -16.66
N LEU A 316 22.44 4.11 -15.84
CA LEU A 316 23.25 4.62 -14.72
C LEU A 316 24.45 5.43 -15.21
N THR A 317 25.06 5.06 -16.34
CA THR A 317 26.11 5.86 -16.98
C THR A 317 25.60 7.26 -17.35
N TRP A 318 24.41 7.35 -17.93
CA TRP A 318 23.76 8.63 -18.24
C TRP A 318 23.46 9.45 -16.98
N VAL A 319 22.82 8.83 -15.99
CA VAL A 319 22.40 9.50 -14.76
C VAL A 319 23.60 10.04 -13.99
N ARG A 320 24.67 9.24 -13.85
CA ARG A 320 25.90 9.62 -13.13
C ARG A 320 26.76 10.63 -13.88
N ALA A 321 26.61 10.71 -15.20
CA ALA A 321 27.14 11.83 -16.00
C ALA A 321 26.31 13.12 -15.84
N GLY A 322 25.35 13.14 -14.92
CA GLY A 322 24.48 14.27 -14.66
C GLY A 322 23.31 14.35 -15.63
N GLY A 323 23.02 13.32 -16.42
CA GLY A 323 21.91 13.27 -17.37
C GLY A 323 21.96 14.37 -18.43
N PRO A 324 22.93 14.38 -19.37
CA PRO A 324 22.99 15.37 -20.45
C PRO A 324 21.80 15.22 -21.41
N GLU A 325 21.29 16.36 -21.91
CA GLU A 325 20.18 16.40 -22.87
C GLU A 325 20.61 15.95 -24.28
N PHE A 326 21.85 16.29 -24.66
CA PHE A 326 22.44 16.01 -25.97
C PHE A 326 23.71 15.19 -25.82
N THR A 327 24.07 14.44 -26.87
CA THR A 327 25.29 13.61 -26.85
C THR A 327 26.50 14.49 -26.61
N THR A 328 27.25 14.21 -25.55
CA THR A 328 28.53 14.85 -25.32
C THR A 328 29.63 13.88 -25.73
N THR A 329 30.43 14.28 -26.71
CA THR A 329 31.75 13.67 -26.90
C THR A 329 32.54 13.95 -25.62
N PRO A 330 33.12 12.95 -24.96
CA PRO A 330 33.93 13.21 -23.78
C PRO A 330 35.07 14.15 -24.19
N ALA A 331 35.10 15.35 -23.60
CA ALA A 331 36.30 16.17 -23.60
C ALA A 331 37.46 15.31 -23.04
N PRO A 332 38.72 15.49 -23.51
CA PRO A 332 39.84 14.73 -22.97
C PRO A 332 39.81 14.83 -21.45
N THR A 333 39.71 13.67 -20.81
CA THR A 333 39.61 13.52 -19.37
C THR A 333 40.70 14.38 -18.72
N PRO A 334 40.38 15.46 -17.97
CA PRO A 334 41.38 16.00 -17.06
C PRO A 334 41.71 14.84 -16.12
N THR A 335 43.01 14.53 -16.01
CA THR A 335 43.56 13.52 -15.10
C THR A 335 42.72 13.49 -13.82
N PRO A 336 42.17 12.32 -13.41
CA PRO A 336 41.28 12.26 -12.26
C PRO A 336 42.00 12.91 -11.09
N ALA A 337 41.41 14.00 -10.58
CA ALA A 337 41.80 14.51 -9.29
C ALA A 337 41.68 13.34 -8.30
N PRO A 338 42.66 13.15 -7.40
CA PRO A 338 42.66 12.02 -6.50
C PRO A 338 41.30 11.92 -5.80
N THR A 339 40.70 10.72 -5.82
CA THR A 339 39.51 10.40 -5.04
C THR A 339 39.70 10.99 -3.64
N PRO A 340 38.86 11.94 -3.19
CA PRO A 340 39.00 12.51 -1.86
C PRO A 340 38.99 11.37 -0.86
N ALA A 341 39.98 11.36 0.04
CA ALA A 341 40.00 10.38 1.12
C ALA A 341 38.64 10.37 1.84
N PRO A 342 38.16 9.21 2.33
CA PRO A 342 36.92 9.13 3.08
C PRO A 342 36.90 10.20 4.18
N ILE A 343 35.89 11.05 4.18
CA ILE A 343 35.80 12.14 5.16
C ILE A 343 35.53 11.50 6.52
N PRO A 344 36.46 11.58 7.49
CA PRO A 344 36.25 10.98 8.80
C PRO A 344 35.08 11.66 9.50
N LEU A 345 34.35 10.88 10.31
CA LEU A 345 33.24 11.41 11.09
C LEU A 345 33.74 12.45 12.11
N ALA A 346 33.35 13.70 11.88
CA ALA A 346 33.64 14.89 12.66
C ALA A 346 32.39 15.78 12.80
N PRO A 347 32.33 16.67 13.81
CA PRO A 347 31.21 17.58 14.04
C PRO A 347 31.28 18.83 13.13
N THR A 348 31.23 18.61 11.81
CA THR A 348 31.18 19.63 10.75
C THR A 348 30.09 19.25 9.75
N TYR A 349 29.50 20.24 9.06
CA TYR A 349 28.46 19.93 8.07
C TYR A 349 29.01 19.08 6.93
N ALA A 350 30.22 19.35 6.44
CA ALA A 350 30.85 18.52 5.40
C ALA A 350 30.94 17.03 5.79
N SER A 351 31.39 16.74 7.01
CA SER A 351 31.45 15.36 7.53
C SER A 351 30.06 14.76 7.72
N LEU A 352 29.14 15.48 8.36
CA LEU A 352 27.80 14.97 8.63
C LEU A 352 27.00 14.78 7.35
N LYS A 353 27.20 15.62 6.33
CA LYS A 353 26.61 15.44 5.01
C LYS A 353 27.07 14.14 4.37
N ALA A 354 28.37 13.86 4.40
CA ALA A 354 28.95 12.66 3.81
C ALA A 354 28.59 11.38 4.57
N ASN A 355 28.65 11.41 5.90
CA ASN A 355 28.53 10.20 6.74
C ASN A 355 27.11 9.94 7.24
N VAL A 356 26.25 10.97 7.34
CA VAL A 356 24.93 10.86 7.99
C VAL A 356 23.82 11.30 7.04
N PHE A 357 23.80 12.56 6.61
CA PHE A 357 22.65 13.11 5.90
C PHE A 357 22.46 12.47 4.53
N ALA A 358 23.49 12.40 3.70
CA ALA A 358 23.40 11.79 2.38
C ALA A 358 22.98 10.30 2.43
N PRO A 359 23.63 9.43 3.21
CA PRO A 359 23.28 8.01 3.21
C PRO A 359 21.96 7.69 3.93
N LYS A 360 21.55 8.47 4.94
CA LYS A 360 20.44 8.08 5.82
C LYS A 360 19.23 9.02 5.78
N CYS A 361 19.39 10.29 5.42
CA CYS A 361 18.34 11.29 5.54
C CYS A 361 17.79 11.73 4.18
N LEU A 362 18.66 11.88 3.16
CA LEU A 362 18.27 12.47 1.87
C LEU A 362 17.32 11.60 1.05
N MET A 363 17.21 10.30 1.35
CA MET A 363 16.21 9.44 0.71
C MET A 363 14.78 9.98 0.87
N CYS A 364 14.46 10.58 2.03
CA CYS A 364 13.13 11.13 2.31
C CYS A 364 13.10 12.66 2.39
N HIS A 365 14.21 13.29 2.78
CA HIS A 365 14.33 14.71 3.07
C HIS A 365 15.05 15.53 1.98
N ALA A 366 15.23 14.95 0.79
CA ALA A 366 15.62 15.68 -0.42
C ALA A 366 14.42 16.41 -1.05
N PRO A 367 14.66 17.39 -1.95
CA PRO A 367 13.61 17.96 -2.79
C PRO A 367 12.77 16.86 -3.46
N GLY A 368 11.45 16.94 -3.34
CA GLY A 368 10.53 15.95 -3.92
C GLY A 368 10.40 14.64 -3.13
N GLY A 369 11.16 14.45 -2.05
CA GLY A 369 11.01 13.30 -1.15
C GLY A 369 9.75 13.38 -0.27
N MET A 370 9.36 12.23 0.29
CA MET A 370 8.14 12.07 1.11
C MET A 370 8.11 12.97 2.36
N ALA A 371 9.27 13.40 2.85
CA ALA A 371 9.44 14.29 3.99
C ALA A 371 10.22 15.57 3.61
N SER A 372 10.02 16.05 2.38
CA SER A 372 10.70 17.23 1.80
C SER A 372 10.38 18.56 2.49
N ASN A 373 9.47 18.58 3.47
CA ASN A 373 9.23 19.73 4.35
C ASN A 373 10.40 19.98 5.32
N ILE A 374 11.21 18.97 5.62
CA ILE A 374 12.48 19.08 6.36
C ILE A 374 13.61 18.80 5.38
N ARG A 375 14.62 19.66 5.31
CA ARG A 375 15.62 19.68 4.22
C ARG A 375 17.03 19.54 4.77
N PHE A 376 17.74 18.51 4.31
CA PHE A 376 19.13 18.22 4.72
C PHE A 376 20.14 18.30 3.56
N ASP A 377 19.67 18.55 2.34
CA ASP A 377 20.47 18.53 1.11
C ASP A 377 21.36 19.76 0.94
N ASP A 378 20.95 20.88 1.56
CA ASP A 378 21.63 22.16 1.53
C ASP A 378 21.81 22.73 2.94
N TYR A 379 23.00 23.25 3.23
CA TYR A 379 23.34 23.80 4.55
C TYR A 379 22.43 24.97 4.91
N THR A 380 22.26 25.92 4.00
CA THR A 380 21.47 27.14 4.26
C THR A 380 19.98 26.84 4.35
N ALA A 381 19.46 25.89 3.59
CA ALA A 381 18.08 25.41 3.72
C ALA A 381 17.85 24.74 5.08
N MET A 382 18.77 23.87 5.50
CA MET A 382 18.71 23.16 6.76
C MET A 382 18.78 24.11 7.97
N THR A 383 19.79 24.98 8.05
CA THR A 383 19.97 25.86 9.23
C THR A 383 18.90 26.95 9.34
N ARG A 384 18.18 27.26 8.26
CA ARG A 384 16.99 28.12 8.30
C ARG A 384 15.84 27.48 9.07
N GLN A 385 15.84 26.15 9.24
CA GLN A 385 14.88 25.42 10.05
C GLN A 385 15.29 25.49 11.53
N GLY A 386 15.37 26.71 12.09
CA GLY A 386 15.97 26.96 13.41
C GLY A 386 15.31 26.20 14.58
N TRP A 387 14.06 25.76 14.42
CA TRP A 387 13.36 24.91 15.39
C TRP A 387 13.96 23.50 15.49
N LEU A 388 14.69 23.05 14.47
CA LEU A 388 15.29 21.72 14.37
C LEU A 388 16.54 21.57 15.26
N PHE A 389 17.16 22.71 15.65
CA PHE A 389 18.44 22.76 16.34
C PHE A 389 18.38 23.62 17.62
N ASP A 390 18.27 23.00 18.80
CA ASP A 390 18.41 23.71 20.08
C ASP A 390 19.91 23.83 20.42
N ARG A 391 20.51 24.95 20.01
CA ARG A 391 21.93 25.25 20.27
C ARG A 391 22.26 25.40 21.76
N ARG A 392 21.27 25.68 22.63
CA ARG A 392 21.48 25.80 24.07
C ARG A 392 21.43 24.44 24.75
N ARG A 393 20.64 23.52 24.21
CA ARG A 393 20.51 22.13 24.68
C ARG A 393 20.57 21.19 23.49
N PRO A 394 21.77 20.93 22.94
CA PRO A 394 21.94 20.14 21.72
C PRO A 394 21.26 18.78 21.75
N SER A 395 21.28 18.09 22.89
CA SER A 395 20.63 16.79 23.10
C SER A 395 19.09 16.83 23.07
N ARG A 396 18.48 18.01 23.16
CA ARG A 396 17.04 18.26 23.03
C ARG A 396 16.67 18.92 21.71
N SER A 397 17.60 18.94 20.75
CA SER A 397 17.28 19.36 19.40
C SER A 397 16.30 18.36 18.81
N GLU A 398 15.29 18.84 18.09
CA GLU A 398 14.30 17.98 17.44
C GLU A 398 14.97 16.89 16.59
N ILE A 399 16.02 17.23 15.85
CA ILE A 399 16.76 16.24 15.05
C ILE A 399 17.42 15.15 15.91
N VAL A 400 17.89 15.49 17.10
CA VAL A 400 18.54 14.54 18.02
C VAL A 400 17.48 13.66 18.67
N GLU A 401 16.35 14.23 19.09
CA GLU A 401 15.23 13.46 19.63
C GLU A 401 14.68 12.50 18.55
N ALA A 402 14.44 13.00 17.33
CA ALA A 402 13.94 12.19 16.22
C ALA A 402 14.85 10.98 15.90
N VAL A 403 16.18 11.12 15.93
CA VAL A 403 17.11 10.01 15.63
C VAL A 403 17.42 9.10 16.82
N THR A 404 17.05 9.50 18.04
CA THR A 404 17.25 8.72 19.28
C THR A 404 15.95 8.19 19.89
N GLU A 405 14.82 8.51 19.28
CA GLU A 405 13.49 8.11 19.73
C GLU A 405 13.28 6.59 19.73
N ARG A 406 12.15 6.18 20.30
CA ARG A 406 11.78 4.76 20.38
C ARG A 406 11.68 4.13 18.97
N PRO A 407 11.96 2.82 18.87
CA PRO A 407 11.87 2.02 17.64
C PRO A 407 10.76 2.33 16.64
N ASP A 408 9.57 2.68 17.12
CA ASP A 408 8.35 2.94 16.35
C ASP A 408 8.26 4.35 15.76
N LYS A 409 9.05 5.30 16.30
CA LYS A 409 9.01 6.73 15.90
C LYS A 409 10.37 7.31 15.50
N ARG A 410 11.45 6.53 15.65
CA ARG A 410 12.80 6.93 15.27
C ARG A 410 12.94 7.29 13.80
N MET A 411 13.89 8.16 13.51
CA MET A 411 14.39 8.48 12.17
C MET A 411 15.81 7.91 11.95
N PRO A 412 16.10 7.27 10.81
CA PRO A 412 15.16 6.91 9.74
C PRO A 412 14.13 5.86 10.21
N PRO A 413 12.89 5.87 9.66
CA PRO A 413 11.83 4.94 10.05
C PRO A 413 12.26 3.49 9.80
N ARG A 414 11.83 2.54 10.65
CA ARG A 414 12.16 1.12 10.46
C ARG A 414 11.78 0.56 9.09
N GLN A 415 10.66 1.04 8.56
CA GLN A 415 10.10 0.63 7.27
C GLN A 415 11.01 1.03 6.08
N SER A 416 11.94 1.97 6.29
CA SER A 416 12.82 2.48 5.25
C SER A 416 13.97 1.53 4.89
N GLY A 417 14.19 0.46 5.67
CA GLY A 417 15.33 -0.44 5.49
C GLY A 417 16.69 0.15 5.86
N LEU A 418 16.75 1.43 6.25
CA LEU A 418 17.99 2.09 6.67
C LEU A 418 18.32 1.83 8.14
N ASP A 419 19.60 1.63 8.41
CA ASP A 419 20.11 1.51 9.76
C ASP A 419 19.90 2.80 10.57
N PRO A 420 19.61 2.68 11.88
CA PRO A 420 19.59 3.85 12.75
C PRO A 420 20.95 4.54 12.80
N LEU A 421 20.98 5.78 13.29
CA LEU A 421 22.25 6.42 13.59
C LEU A 421 22.94 5.66 14.73
N THR A 422 24.22 5.41 14.53
CA THR A 422 25.14 4.87 15.53
C THR A 422 25.37 5.89 16.65
N PRO A 423 25.76 5.45 17.85
CA PRO A 423 26.09 6.37 18.94
C PRO A 423 27.14 7.43 18.56
N SER A 424 28.12 7.07 17.73
CA SER A 424 29.13 8.00 17.22
C SER A 424 28.56 9.06 16.28
N GLU A 425 27.63 8.69 15.39
CA GLU A 425 26.95 9.63 14.50
C GLU A 425 26.04 10.59 15.28
N VAL A 426 25.30 10.08 16.28
CA VAL A 426 24.49 10.91 17.18
C VAL A 426 25.38 11.88 17.96
N SER A 427 26.52 11.41 18.47
CA SER A 427 27.50 12.26 19.18
C SER A 427 28.05 13.35 18.28
N ALA A 428 28.49 13.02 17.05
CA ALA A 428 29.01 13.99 16.10
C ALA A 428 27.96 15.04 15.69
N LEU A 429 26.70 14.62 15.52
CA LEU A 429 25.58 15.50 15.23
C LEU A 429 25.30 16.45 16.42
N THR A 430 25.26 15.91 17.63
CA THR A 430 25.02 16.69 18.86
C THR A 430 26.13 17.71 19.10
N ASP A 431 27.39 17.31 18.90
CA ASP A 431 28.56 18.18 19.03
C ASP A 431 28.58 19.27 17.96
N TRP A 432 28.16 18.96 16.73
CA TRP A 432 28.06 19.95 15.67
C TRP A 432 27.03 21.04 16.00
N ILE A 433 25.89 20.66 16.59
CA ILE A 433 24.88 21.61 17.09
C ILE A 433 25.44 22.45 18.24
N ALA A 434 26.15 21.82 19.19
CA ALA A 434 26.79 22.50 20.32
C ALA A 434 27.81 23.55 19.88
N ARG A 435 28.54 23.27 18.79
CA ARG A 435 29.55 24.17 18.19
C ARG A 435 28.94 25.30 17.36
N GLY A 436 27.61 25.37 17.26
CA GLY A 436 26.93 26.43 16.51
C GLY A 436 26.82 26.16 15.01
N LEU A 437 26.72 24.88 14.63
CA LEU A 437 26.47 24.42 13.26
C LEU A 437 27.59 24.81 12.26
N PRO A 438 28.89 24.63 12.55
CA PRO A 438 29.95 25.02 11.62
C PRO A 438 29.85 24.26 10.27
N GLN A 439 30.01 24.97 9.17
CA GLN A 439 29.96 24.39 7.83
C GLN A 439 31.11 23.41 7.57
#